data_AF-A0A6N6W2R1-F1
#
_entry.id   AF-A0A6N6W2R1-F1
#
_cell.length_a   1.000
_cell.length_b   1.000
_cell.length_c   1.000
_cell.angle_alpha   90.00
_cell.angle_beta   90.00
_cell.angle_gamma   90.00
#
_symmetry.space_group_name_H-M   'P 1'
#
loop_
_entity.id
_entity.type
_entity.pdbx_description
1 polymer ?
#
loop_
_entity_poly.entity_id
_entity_poly.type
_entity_poly.pdbx_seq_one_letter_code
_entity_poly.pdbx_strand_id
1 'polypeptide(L)'
;MMSVFNRIKALVFVDETADAKSGEAVEDNSARSEWTSSSSVSGDTPPVNPADGAIGFDLAAMEARIDQGIRSNPAFAQFGAFLALADNIKLAVPEEAQRFKAAQAATGTQVEVLLSAANSYADVLQNESKTFEQRFVSVAQSEIEALGRKEKDLSDQIAELAAQIAQFSAQKDEVARLALEKTGELSKAKIDFETVTARLERQYRQLAQKTHQYLQPAPDG
;
A
#
# COMPACT_ATOMS: atom_id res chain seq x y z
N MET A 1 18.17 11.73 32.67
CA MET A 1 16.73 11.70 32.31
C MET A 1 16.52 12.67 31.16
N MET A 2 16.34 12.17 29.93
CA MET A 2 16.01 13.05 28.79
C MET A 2 14.53 13.45 28.87
N SER A 3 14.27 14.76 28.79
CA SER A 3 12.95 15.37 28.91
C SER A 3 12.02 14.95 27.77
N VAL A 4 10.75 14.69 28.11
CA VAL A 4 9.65 14.36 27.20
C VAL A 4 9.50 15.40 26.07
N PHE A 5 9.92 16.65 26.32
CA PHE A 5 9.97 17.73 25.32
C PHE A 5 10.85 17.42 24.11
N ASN A 6 11.93 16.64 24.27
CA ASN A 6 12.81 16.29 23.14
C ASN A 6 12.20 15.21 22.24
N ARG A 7 11.29 14.37 22.74
CA ARG A 7 10.60 13.35 21.93
C ARG A 7 9.50 13.96 21.05
N ILE A 8 8.86 15.04 21.50
CA ILE A 8 7.80 15.71 20.75
C ILE A 8 8.37 16.51 19.57
N LYS A 9 9.56 17.12 19.71
CA LYS A 9 10.23 17.79 18.57
C LYS A 9 10.58 16.83 17.43
N ALA A 10 10.90 15.58 17.74
CA ALA A 10 11.25 14.57 16.73
C ALA A 10 10.05 14.08 15.89
N LEU A 11 8.81 14.37 16.32
CA LEU A 11 7.58 13.93 15.66
C LEU A 11 6.88 15.03 14.84
N VAL A 12 7.30 16.30 14.99
CA VAL A 12 6.57 17.46 14.41
C VAL A 12 7.40 18.22 13.38
N PHE A 13 8.71 17.97 13.27
CA PHE A 13 9.53 18.51 12.18
C PHE A 13 9.90 17.39 11.22
N VAL A 14 9.04 17.18 10.22
CA VAL A 14 9.46 16.60 8.94
C VAL A 14 10.36 17.64 8.30
N ASP A 15 11.65 17.31 8.20
CA ASP A 15 12.65 18.11 7.51
C ASP A 15 12.45 17.93 6.00
N GLU A 16 11.54 18.73 5.45
CA GLU A 16 11.32 18.87 4.02
C GLU A 16 12.32 19.90 3.48
N THR A 17 13.58 19.48 3.26
CA THR A 17 14.52 20.04 2.25
C THR A 17 15.93 19.45 2.40
N ALA A 18 16.28 18.45 1.59
CA ALA A 18 17.67 18.28 1.12
C ALA A 18 17.73 17.23 0.00
N ASP A 19 17.46 17.68 -1.21
CA ASP A 19 17.95 17.06 -2.44
C ASP A 19 19.31 17.69 -2.76
N ALA A 20 20.42 16.94 -2.63
CA ALA A 20 21.72 17.27 -3.22
C ALA A 20 22.77 16.14 -3.06
N LYS A 21 23.01 15.45 -4.18
CA LYS A 21 24.26 14.86 -4.71
C LYS A 21 25.54 14.74 -3.84
N SER A 22 26.19 13.58 -4.05
CA SER A 22 27.62 13.20 -3.97
C SER A 22 27.82 12.05 -2.97
N GLY A 23 28.57 10.98 -3.19
CA GLY A 23 29.58 10.63 -4.19
C GLY A 23 30.52 9.60 -3.53
N GLU A 24 30.76 8.48 -4.21
CA GLU A 24 31.92 7.56 -4.12
C GLU A 24 32.28 6.75 -2.85
N ALA A 25 32.23 5.42 -3.06
CA ALA A 25 33.30 4.42 -2.95
C ALA A 25 33.88 4.04 -1.57
N VAL A 26 33.63 2.79 -1.18
CA VAL A 26 34.67 1.85 -0.73
C VAL A 26 34.35 0.44 -1.27
N GLU A 27 35.21 -0.03 -2.19
CA GLU A 27 35.44 -1.44 -2.50
C GLU A 27 36.48 -2.02 -1.51
N ASP A 28 36.27 -3.25 -1.03
CA ASP A 28 37.20 -4.41 -1.14
C ASP A 28 36.52 -5.64 -0.49
N ASN A 29 36.05 -6.69 -1.21
CA ASN A 29 36.78 -7.86 -1.79
C ASN A 29 37.43 -8.76 -0.71
N SER A 30 37.43 -10.09 -0.69
CA SER A 30 37.00 -11.23 -1.51
C SER A 30 37.09 -12.46 -0.58
N ALA A 31 36.30 -13.54 -0.65
CA ALA A 31 36.51 -14.71 -1.53
C ALA A 31 35.34 -15.72 -1.31
N ARG A 32 34.62 -16.17 -2.36
CA ARG A 32 34.84 -17.37 -3.22
C ARG A 32 34.47 -18.69 -2.48
N SER A 33 33.50 -19.49 -2.94
CA SER A 33 33.46 -20.26 -4.21
C SER A 33 32.03 -20.35 -4.79
N GLU A 34 31.81 -20.04 -6.07
CA GLU A 34 31.95 -20.92 -7.26
C GLU A 34 31.06 -22.19 -7.22
N TRP A 35 29.95 -22.15 -7.95
CA TRP A 35 29.56 -23.22 -8.89
C TRP A 35 28.83 -22.60 -10.08
N THR A 36 29.34 -22.95 -11.26
CA THR A 36 28.96 -22.49 -12.59
C THR A 36 27.67 -23.13 -13.07
N SER A 37 26.84 -22.38 -13.79
CA SER A 37 26.28 -22.83 -15.07
C SER A 37 25.68 -21.64 -15.82
N SER A 38 26.36 -21.28 -16.92
CA SER A 38 25.79 -20.48 -18.00
C SER A 38 24.61 -21.20 -18.64
N SER A 39 23.56 -20.47 -18.95
CA SER A 39 22.92 -20.48 -20.27
C SER A 39 22.03 -19.26 -20.39
N SER A 40 22.41 -18.40 -21.32
CA SER A 40 21.72 -17.22 -21.79
C SER A 40 20.40 -17.60 -22.45
N VAL A 41 19.30 -17.01 -22.01
CA VAL A 41 18.15 -16.69 -22.88
C VAL A 41 17.69 -15.30 -22.48
N SER A 42 17.85 -14.37 -23.42
CA SER A 42 17.25 -13.04 -23.37
C SER A 42 15.73 -13.20 -23.39
N GLY A 43 15.11 -13.12 -22.22
CA GLY A 43 13.69 -12.86 -22.07
C GLY A 43 13.52 -11.40 -21.68
N ASP A 44 13.53 -10.53 -22.68
CA ASP A 44 13.24 -9.11 -22.52
C ASP A 44 11.72 -8.98 -22.31
N THR A 45 11.29 -9.03 -21.04
CA THR A 45 9.95 -8.58 -20.64
C THR A 45 10.12 -7.68 -19.42
N PRO A 46 9.67 -6.42 -19.49
CA PRO A 46 9.88 -5.46 -18.43
C PRO A 46 9.13 -5.88 -17.15
N PRO A 47 9.65 -5.51 -15.96
CA PRO A 47 8.97 -5.78 -14.70
C PRO A 47 7.65 -5.01 -14.67
N VAL A 48 6.54 -5.73 -14.49
CA VAL A 48 5.22 -5.12 -14.31
C VAL A 48 5.21 -4.41 -12.96
N ASN A 49 5.23 -3.09 -13.01
CA ASN A 49 5.13 -2.21 -11.85
C ASN A 49 3.66 -2.21 -11.39
N PRO A 50 3.32 -2.59 -10.14
CA PRO A 50 1.95 -2.81 -9.67
C PRO A 50 1.16 -1.51 -9.38
N ALA A 51 1.44 -0.42 -10.11
CA ALA A 51 0.82 0.88 -9.88
C ALA A 51 -0.46 1.13 -10.72
N ASP A 52 -0.71 0.33 -11.77
CA ASP A 52 -1.91 0.46 -12.60
C ASP A 52 -2.86 -0.71 -12.34
N GLY A 53 -3.87 -0.43 -11.51
CA GLY A 53 -4.85 -1.38 -10.96
C GLY A 53 -5.84 -1.97 -11.98
N ALA A 54 -5.35 -2.64 -13.01
CA ALA A 54 -6.16 -3.55 -13.78
C ALA A 54 -5.35 -4.81 -14.07
N ILE A 55 -5.72 -5.93 -13.43
CA ILE A 55 -5.54 -7.24 -14.04
C ILE A 55 -6.48 -7.27 -15.25
N GLY A 56 -6.14 -6.52 -16.29
CA GLY A 56 -6.86 -6.46 -17.54
C GLY A 56 -6.64 -7.76 -18.27
N PHE A 57 -7.59 -8.68 -18.13
CA PHE A 57 -7.56 -9.92 -18.89
C PHE A 57 -7.92 -9.62 -20.35
N ASP A 58 -6.91 -9.58 -21.21
CA ASP A 58 -7.11 -9.42 -22.64
C ASP A 58 -7.51 -10.76 -23.27
N LEU A 59 -8.82 -10.96 -23.38
CA LEU A 59 -9.41 -12.15 -23.99
C LEU A 59 -8.94 -12.33 -25.44
N ALA A 60 -8.81 -11.25 -26.21
CA ALA A 60 -8.41 -11.32 -27.61
C ALA A 60 -6.95 -11.77 -27.76
N ALA A 61 -6.06 -11.29 -26.87
CA ALA A 61 -4.69 -11.78 -26.81
C ALA A 61 -4.60 -13.26 -26.40
N MET A 62 -5.46 -13.72 -25.48
CA MET A 62 -5.52 -15.15 -25.12
C MET A 62 -6.01 -16.01 -26.29
N GLU A 63 -7.09 -15.61 -26.96
CA GLU A 63 -7.62 -16.32 -28.13
C GLU A 63 -6.56 -16.42 -29.24
N ALA A 64 -5.87 -15.32 -29.55
CA ALA A 64 -4.79 -15.31 -30.53
C ALA A 64 -3.63 -16.26 -30.15
N ARG A 65 -3.30 -16.34 -28.84
CA ARG A 65 -2.25 -17.24 -28.33
C ARG A 65 -2.65 -18.70 -28.41
N ILE A 66 -3.91 -19.03 -28.09
CA ILE A 66 -4.47 -20.38 -28.25
C ILE A 66 -4.41 -20.77 -29.72
N ASP A 67 -4.93 -19.92 -30.61
CA ASP A 67 -4.91 -20.14 -32.06
C ASP A 67 -3.49 -20.33 -32.59
N GLN A 68 -2.52 -19.56 -32.10
CA GLN A 68 -1.12 -19.72 -32.44
C GLN A 68 -0.55 -21.06 -31.93
N GLY A 69 -0.89 -21.48 -30.70
CA GLY A 69 -0.49 -22.76 -30.12
C GLY A 69 -1.02 -23.95 -30.93
N ILE A 70 -2.24 -23.84 -31.44
CA ILE A 70 -2.86 -24.84 -32.32
C ILE A 70 -2.14 -24.86 -33.68
N ARG A 71 -1.96 -23.70 -34.32
CA ARG A 71 -1.36 -23.59 -35.66
C ARG A 71 0.13 -23.94 -35.70
N SER A 72 0.85 -23.72 -34.60
CA SER A 72 2.27 -24.06 -34.48
C SER A 72 2.51 -25.56 -34.22
N ASN A 73 1.47 -26.33 -33.89
CA ASN A 73 1.59 -27.77 -33.74
C ASN A 73 1.77 -28.44 -35.12
N PRO A 74 2.87 -29.17 -35.37
CA PRO A 74 3.11 -29.82 -36.66
C PRO A 74 2.04 -30.86 -37.04
N ALA A 75 1.35 -31.45 -36.06
CA ALA A 75 0.20 -32.33 -36.32
C ALA A 75 -0.97 -31.57 -36.95
N PHE A 76 -1.10 -30.27 -36.65
CA PHE A 76 -2.18 -29.42 -37.15
C PHE A 76 -1.99 -29.00 -38.61
N ALA A 77 -0.76 -28.97 -39.14
CA ALA A 77 -0.52 -28.53 -40.52
C ALA A 77 -1.27 -29.40 -41.55
N GLN A 78 -1.25 -30.73 -41.36
CA GLN A 78 -1.95 -31.67 -42.24
C GLN A 78 -3.48 -31.60 -42.05
N PHE A 79 -3.92 -31.43 -40.80
CA PHE A 79 -5.33 -31.26 -40.47
C PHE A 79 -5.91 -29.94 -41.01
N GLY A 80 -5.15 -28.85 -40.97
CA GLY A 80 -5.52 -27.55 -41.53
C GLY A 80 -5.62 -27.60 -43.05
N ALA A 81 -4.69 -28.29 -43.74
CA ALA A 81 -4.77 -28.51 -45.18
C ALA A 81 -6.01 -29.36 -45.56
N PHE A 82 -6.32 -30.39 -44.77
CA PHE A 82 -7.53 -31.18 -44.90
C PHE A 82 -8.80 -30.34 -44.76
N LEU A 83 -8.91 -29.52 -43.71
CA LEU A 83 -10.07 -28.65 -43.48
C LEU A 83 -10.23 -27.60 -44.58
N ALA A 84 -9.14 -26.95 -45.00
CA ALA A 84 -9.16 -25.97 -46.08
C ALA A 84 -9.65 -26.59 -47.40
N LEU A 85 -9.25 -27.83 -47.69
CA LEU A 85 -9.71 -28.53 -48.88
C LEU A 85 -11.18 -28.94 -48.77
N ALA A 86 -11.60 -29.43 -47.60
CA ALA A 86 -13.00 -29.77 -47.33
C ALA A 86 -13.95 -28.57 -47.46
N ASP A 87 -13.49 -27.36 -47.10
CA ASP A 87 -14.24 -26.13 -47.29
C ASP A 87 -14.21 -25.64 -48.75
N ASN A 88 -13.07 -25.74 -49.44
CA ASN A 88 -12.96 -25.34 -50.85
C ASN A 88 -13.88 -26.16 -51.78
N ILE A 89 -14.12 -27.44 -51.48
CA ILE A 89 -15.00 -28.31 -52.28
C ILE A 89 -16.46 -28.26 -51.84
N LYS A 90 -16.81 -27.43 -50.84
CA LYS A 90 -18.17 -27.36 -50.26
C LYS A 90 -19.27 -27.01 -51.24
N LEU A 91 -18.94 -26.20 -52.26
CA LEU A 91 -19.87 -25.86 -53.35
C LEU A 91 -20.08 -27.03 -54.33
N ALA A 92 -19.07 -27.89 -54.52
CA ALA A 92 -19.12 -29.00 -55.46
C ALA A 92 -19.70 -30.28 -54.83
N VAL A 93 -19.48 -30.47 -53.53
CA VAL A 93 -19.97 -31.62 -52.77
C VAL A 93 -20.69 -31.07 -51.53
N PRO A 94 -22.02 -30.89 -51.55
CA PRO A 94 -22.73 -30.31 -50.41
C PRO A 94 -22.72 -31.23 -49.18
N GLU A 95 -22.75 -32.54 -49.40
CA GLU A 95 -22.81 -33.54 -48.34
C GLU A 95 -21.48 -33.66 -47.59
N GLU A 96 -21.51 -33.43 -46.28
CA GLU A 96 -20.32 -33.36 -45.43
C GLU A 96 -19.50 -34.64 -45.41
N ALA A 97 -20.14 -35.81 -45.26
CA ALA A 97 -19.43 -37.09 -45.24
C ALA A 97 -18.67 -37.34 -46.55
N GLN A 98 -19.24 -36.96 -47.69
CA GLN A 98 -18.57 -37.09 -49.00
C GLN A 98 -17.45 -36.06 -49.17
N ARG A 99 -17.62 -34.82 -48.66
CA ARG A 99 -16.53 -33.82 -48.65
C ARG A 99 -15.33 -34.29 -47.87
N PHE A 100 -15.54 -34.80 -46.67
CA PHE A 100 -14.44 -35.22 -45.79
C PHE A 100 -13.71 -36.42 -46.40
N LYS A 101 -14.43 -37.38 -47.01
CA LYS A 101 -13.80 -38.46 -47.78
C LYS A 101 -12.99 -37.97 -48.98
N ALA A 102 -13.53 -37.02 -49.75
CA ALA A 102 -12.84 -36.44 -50.90
C ALA A 102 -11.59 -35.63 -50.48
N ALA A 103 -11.70 -34.84 -49.42
CA ALA A 103 -10.59 -34.06 -48.87
C ALA A 103 -9.49 -34.98 -48.28
N GLN A 104 -9.88 -36.08 -47.63
CA GLN A 104 -8.93 -37.09 -47.16
C GLN A 104 -8.18 -37.74 -48.34
N ALA A 105 -8.91 -38.18 -49.36
CA ALA A 105 -8.32 -38.82 -50.54
C ALA A 105 -7.37 -37.89 -51.30
N ALA A 106 -7.69 -36.59 -51.36
CA ALA A 106 -6.90 -35.59 -52.07
C ALA A 106 -5.70 -35.06 -51.26
N THR A 107 -5.77 -35.05 -49.92
CA THR A 107 -4.61 -34.68 -49.07
C THR A 107 -3.68 -35.86 -48.78
N GLY A 108 -4.14 -37.10 -48.98
CA GLY A 108 -3.36 -38.31 -48.66
C GLY A 108 -3.15 -38.52 -47.15
N THR A 109 -3.92 -37.83 -46.31
CA THR A 109 -3.77 -37.86 -44.85
C THR A 109 -4.47 -39.09 -44.27
N GLN A 110 -3.78 -39.84 -43.40
CA GLN A 110 -4.38 -40.99 -42.71
C GLN A 110 -5.37 -40.53 -41.63
N VAL A 111 -6.43 -41.32 -41.41
CA VAL A 111 -7.50 -41.00 -40.44
C VAL A 111 -6.93 -40.84 -39.03
N GLU A 112 -5.97 -41.68 -38.67
CA GLU A 112 -5.27 -41.70 -37.39
C GLU A 112 -4.49 -40.39 -37.16
N VAL A 113 -3.91 -39.82 -38.23
CA VAL A 113 -3.20 -38.54 -38.16
C VAL A 113 -4.18 -37.39 -37.94
N LEU A 114 -5.32 -37.38 -38.64
CA LEU A 114 -6.37 -36.39 -38.45
C LEU A 114 -6.98 -36.45 -37.03
N LEU A 115 -7.21 -37.66 -36.51
CA LEU A 115 -7.65 -37.87 -35.13
C LEU A 115 -6.60 -37.43 -34.11
N SER A 116 -5.32 -37.73 -34.34
CA SER A 116 -4.24 -37.29 -33.45
C SER A 116 -4.11 -35.77 -33.42
N ALA A 117 -4.28 -35.10 -34.58
CA ALA A 117 -4.23 -33.66 -34.69
C ALA A 117 -5.42 -33.00 -33.98
N ALA A 118 -6.62 -33.54 -34.16
CA ALA A 118 -7.82 -33.10 -33.43
C ALA A 118 -7.69 -33.30 -31.91
N ASN A 119 -7.09 -34.40 -31.47
CA ASN A 119 -6.82 -34.63 -30.05
C ASN A 119 -5.74 -33.68 -29.50
N SER A 120 -4.74 -33.31 -30.30
CA SER A 120 -3.72 -32.34 -29.88
C SER A 120 -4.28 -30.95 -29.59
N TYR A 121 -5.43 -30.59 -30.19
CA TYR A 121 -6.16 -29.35 -29.86
C TYR A 121 -6.66 -29.38 -28.42
N ALA A 122 -7.20 -30.52 -27.98
CA ALA A 122 -7.61 -30.71 -26.59
C ALA A 122 -6.42 -30.58 -25.63
N ASP A 123 -5.24 -31.08 -26.02
CA ASP A 123 -4.01 -30.94 -25.22
C ASP A 123 -3.55 -29.47 -25.12
N VAL A 124 -3.62 -28.70 -26.22
CA VAL A 124 -3.29 -27.26 -26.21
C VAL A 124 -4.25 -26.49 -25.30
N LEU A 125 -5.55 -26.74 -25.42
CA LEU A 125 -6.55 -26.11 -24.53
C LEU A 125 -6.33 -26.50 -23.07
N GLN A 126 -6.01 -27.76 -22.79
CA GLN A 126 -5.74 -28.22 -21.43
C GLN A 126 -4.48 -27.57 -20.85
N ASN A 127 -3.43 -27.41 -21.65
CA ASN A 127 -2.20 -26.74 -21.24
C ASN A 127 -2.41 -25.23 -21.02
N GLU A 128 -3.19 -24.56 -21.87
CA GLU A 128 -3.49 -23.14 -21.67
C GLU A 128 -4.39 -22.93 -20.45
N SER A 129 -5.35 -23.83 -20.20
CA SER A 129 -6.16 -23.82 -18.98
C SER A 129 -5.31 -23.93 -17.71
N LYS A 130 -4.36 -24.88 -17.68
CA LYS A 130 -3.39 -25.00 -16.56
C LYS A 130 -2.53 -23.74 -16.42
N THR A 131 -2.10 -23.17 -17.54
CA THR A 131 -1.26 -21.96 -17.55
C THR A 131 -2.05 -20.76 -17.02
N PHE A 132 -3.32 -20.63 -17.40
CA PHE A 132 -4.21 -19.60 -16.90
C PHE A 132 -4.42 -19.71 -15.39
N GLU A 133 -4.71 -20.92 -14.89
CA GLU A 133 -4.91 -21.15 -13.46
C GLU A 133 -3.65 -20.83 -12.65
N GLN A 134 -2.48 -21.25 -13.13
CA GLN A 134 -1.22 -20.98 -12.46
C GLN A 134 -0.80 -19.52 -12.50
N ARG A 135 -0.95 -18.84 -13.65
CA ARG A 135 -0.40 -17.49 -13.83
C ARG A 135 -1.36 -16.37 -13.50
N PHE A 136 -2.65 -16.56 -13.76
CA PHE A 136 -3.64 -15.53 -13.50
C PHE A 136 -4.36 -15.77 -12.19
N VAL A 137 -4.93 -16.97 -11.99
CA VAL A 137 -5.75 -17.22 -10.80
C VAL A 137 -4.91 -17.19 -9.53
N SER A 138 -3.77 -17.89 -9.50
CA SER A 138 -2.91 -17.91 -8.31
C SER A 138 -2.34 -16.52 -7.98
N VAL A 139 -1.92 -15.75 -8.99
CA VAL A 139 -1.40 -14.39 -8.78
C VAL A 139 -2.49 -13.47 -8.26
N ALA A 140 -3.68 -13.48 -8.88
CA ALA A 140 -4.81 -12.68 -8.45
C ALA A 140 -5.25 -13.03 -7.02
N GLN A 141 -5.27 -14.32 -6.66
CA GLN A 141 -5.56 -14.75 -5.28
C GLN A 141 -4.52 -14.22 -4.29
N SER A 142 -3.23 -14.33 -4.61
CA SER A 142 -2.16 -13.80 -3.76
C SER A 142 -2.26 -12.27 -3.60
N GLU A 143 -2.64 -11.57 -4.66
CA GLU A 143 -2.83 -10.11 -4.63
C GLU A 143 -4.03 -9.73 -3.76
N ILE A 144 -5.16 -10.41 -3.90
CA ILE A 144 -6.34 -10.22 -3.05
C ILE A 144 -5.98 -10.46 -1.58
N GLU A 145 -5.23 -11.51 -1.26
CA GLU A 145 -4.77 -11.78 0.10
C GLU A 145 -3.80 -10.72 0.64
N ALA A 146 -2.93 -10.18 -0.21
CA ALA A 146 -2.03 -9.09 0.16
C ALA A 146 -2.81 -7.79 0.43
N LEU A 147 -3.80 -7.47 -0.41
CA LEU A 147 -4.69 -6.33 -0.21
C LEU A 147 -5.51 -6.47 1.07
N GLY A 148 -6.08 -7.64 1.36
CA GLY A 148 -6.82 -7.88 2.60
C GLY A 148 -5.93 -7.76 3.85
N ARG A 149 -4.67 -8.19 3.78
CA ARG A 149 -3.69 -7.96 4.87
C ARG A 149 -3.39 -6.47 5.06
N LYS A 150 -3.22 -5.73 3.97
CA LYS A 150 -2.96 -4.28 4.01
C LYS A 150 -4.17 -3.50 4.56
N GLU A 151 -5.38 -3.88 4.17
CA GLU A 151 -6.62 -3.30 4.71
C GLU A 151 -6.71 -3.51 6.23
N LYS A 152 -6.40 -4.72 6.70
CA LYS A 152 -6.39 -5.02 8.14
C LYS A 152 -5.35 -4.19 8.89
N ASP A 153 -4.12 -4.13 8.40
CA ASP A 153 -3.05 -3.34 9.02
C ASP A 153 -3.42 -1.85 9.12
N LEU A 154 -3.99 -1.28 8.06
CA LEU A 154 -4.50 0.09 8.08
C LEU A 154 -5.63 0.28 9.09
N SER A 155 -6.53 -0.70 9.22
CA SER A 155 -7.62 -0.65 10.19
C SER A 155 -7.10 -0.68 11.64
N ASP A 156 -6.10 -1.51 11.91
CA ASP A 156 -5.45 -1.58 13.22
C ASP A 156 -4.71 -0.27 13.56
N GLN A 157 -4.02 0.33 12.58
CA GLN A 157 -3.40 1.65 12.74
C GLN A 157 -4.41 2.76 13.02
N ILE A 158 -5.57 2.74 12.35
CA ILE A 158 -6.65 3.71 12.61
C ILE A 158 -7.17 3.56 14.04
N ALA A 159 -7.36 2.33 14.52
CA ALA A 159 -7.81 2.09 15.89
C ALA A 159 -6.81 2.60 16.94
N GLU A 160 -5.52 2.37 16.72
CA GLU A 160 -4.45 2.86 17.58
C GLU A 160 -4.41 4.40 17.60
N LEU A 161 -4.48 5.05 16.44
CA LEU A 161 -4.54 6.51 16.35
C LEU A 161 -5.77 7.09 17.05
N ALA A 162 -6.93 6.43 16.94
CA ALA A 162 -8.14 6.85 17.64
C ALA A 162 -7.97 6.77 19.17
N ALA A 163 -7.31 5.73 19.68
CA ALA A 163 -7.00 5.60 21.10
C ALA A 163 -6.06 6.71 21.58
N GLN A 164 -5.03 7.05 20.80
CA GLN A 164 -4.11 8.14 21.11
C GLN A 164 -4.82 9.50 21.12
N ILE A 165 -5.71 9.75 20.16
CA ILE A 165 -6.52 10.98 20.13
C ILE A 165 -7.38 11.11 21.38
N ALA A 166 -8.02 10.02 21.82
CA ALA A 166 -8.80 10.02 23.05
C ALA A 166 -7.94 10.33 24.28
N GLN A 167 -6.75 9.73 24.37
CA GLN A 167 -5.81 9.99 25.46
C GLN A 167 -5.34 11.46 25.50
N PHE A 168 -4.94 12.03 24.36
CA PHE A 168 -4.51 13.42 24.30
C PHE A 168 -5.64 14.41 24.58
N SER A 169 -6.87 14.07 24.17
CA SER A 169 -8.06 14.86 24.50
C SER A 169 -8.30 14.90 26.01
N ALA A 170 -8.23 13.75 26.69
CA ALA A 170 -8.36 13.70 28.14
C ALA A 170 -7.25 14.48 28.86
N GLN A 171 -6.01 14.40 28.37
CA GLN A 171 -4.89 15.19 28.93
C GLN A 171 -5.11 16.69 28.75
N LYS A 172 -5.60 17.12 27.58
CA LYS A 172 -5.93 18.52 27.32
C LYS A 172 -7.00 19.04 28.30
N ASP A 173 -8.04 18.27 28.52
CA ASP A 173 -9.13 18.65 29.43
C ASP A 173 -8.64 18.77 30.89
N GLU A 174 -7.77 17.85 31.33
CA GLU A 174 -7.19 17.91 32.66
C GLU A 174 -6.26 19.13 32.83
N VAL A 175 -5.42 19.42 31.83
CA VAL A 175 -4.58 20.62 31.84
C VAL A 175 -5.43 21.89 31.90
N ALA A 176 -6.52 21.95 31.13
CA ALA A 176 -7.45 23.09 31.16
C ALA A 176 -8.10 23.25 32.54
N ARG A 177 -8.52 22.15 33.18
CA ARG A 177 -9.07 22.14 34.54
C ARG A 177 -8.06 22.67 35.56
N LEU A 178 -6.83 22.18 35.51
CA LEU A 178 -5.74 22.62 36.41
C LEU A 178 -5.41 24.10 36.21
N ALA A 179 -5.41 24.60 34.97
CA ALA A 179 -5.18 26.01 34.67
C ALA A 179 -6.27 26.91 35.29
N LEU A 180 -7.54 26.51 35.20
CA LEU A 180 -8.65 27.21 35.84
C LEU A 180 -8.52 27.21 37.37
N GLU A 181 -8.19 26.05 37.95
CA GLU A 181 -7.97 25.91 39.39
C GLU A 181 -6.87 26.86 39.89
N LYS A 182 -5.70 26.86 39.23
CA LYS A 182 -4.57 27.74 39.58
C LYS A 182 -4.89 29.21 39.38
N THR A 183 -5.68 29.56 38.36
CA THR A 183 -6.15 30.94 38.15
C THR A 183 -7.07 31.39 39.29
N GLY A 184 -7.94 30.51 39.77
CA GLY A 184 -8.79 30.76 40.94
C GLY A 184 -7.98 30.94 42.23
N GLU A 185 -7.03 30.05 42.50
CA GLU A 185 -6.12 30.16 43.65
C GLU A 185 -5.33 31.47 43.65
N LEU A 186 -4.77 31.85 42.49
CA LEU A 186 -4.03 33.11 42.34
C LEU A 186 -4.91 34.32 42.61
N SER A 187 -6.15 34.31 42.11
CA SER A 187 -7.11 35.40 42.32
C SER A 187 -7.45 35.55 43.80
N LYS A 188 -7.66 34.43 44.50
CA LYS A 188 -7.88 34.43 45.96
C LYS A 188 -6.66 34.96 46.71
N ALA A 189 -5.46 34.48 46.39
CA ALA A 189 -4.23 34.95 47.03
C ALA A 189 -4.02 36.46 46.87
N LYS A 190 -4.38 37.02 45.69
CA LYS A 190 -4.35 38.46 45.45
C LYS A 190 -5.32 39.23 46.36
N ILE A 191 -6.57 38.76 46.48
CA ILE A 191 -7.58 39.37 47.36
C ILE A 191 -7.13 39.30 48.83
N ASP A 192 -6.59 38.16 49.27
CA ASP A 192 -6.09 37.98 50.63
C ASP A 192 -4.92 38.94 50.90
N PHE A 193 -3.99 39.09 49.95
CA PHE A 193 -2.86 40.01 50.06
C PHE A 193 -3.31 41.49 50.12
N GLU A 194 -4.24 41.91 49.26
CA GLU A 194 -4.82 43.25 49.28
C GLU A 194 -5.51 43.53 50.62
N THR A 195 -6.23 42.54 51.16
CA THR A 195 -6.89 42.63 52.46
C THR A 195 -5.89 42.80 53.60
N VAL A 196 -4.80 42.01 53.61
CA VAL A 196 -3.73 42.12 54.61
C VAL A 196 -3.05 43.49 54.53
N THR A 197 -2.75 43.96 53.32
CA THR A 197 -2.11 45.26 53.08
C THR A 197 -2.99 46.40 53.62
N ALA A 198 -4.27 46.43 53.26
CA ALA A 198 -5.22 47.45 53.73
C ALA A 198 -5.42 47.42 55.26
N ARG A 199 -5.28 46.25 55.89
CA ARG A 199 -5.30 46.12 57.36
C ARG A 199 -4.04 46.71 57.98
N LEU A 200 -2.87 46.36 57.47
CA LEU A 200 -1.58 46.87 57.97
C LEU A 200 -1.48 48.38 57.81
N GLU A 201 -1.87 48.94 56.66
CA GLU A 201 -1.89 50.39 56.43
C GLU A 201 -2.75 51.11 57.48
N ARG A 202 -3.95 50.59 57.78
CA ARG A 202 -4.82 51.15 58.83
C ARG A 202 -4.16 51.10 60.20
N GLN A 203 -3.53 49.98 60.56
CA GLN A 203 -2.83 49.83 61.83
C GLN A 203 -1.68 50.84 61.96
N TYR A 204 -0.85 50.99 60.92
CA TYR A 204 0.26 51.94 60.94
C TYR A 204 -0.20 53.40 60.96
N ARG A 205 -1.28 53.76 60.23
CA ARG A 205 -1.87 55.10 60.32
C ARG A 205 -2.39 55.41 61.72
N GLN A 206 -3.08 54.46 62.35
CA GLN A 206 -3.55 54.61 63.74
C GLN A 206 -2.37 54.78 64.71
N LEU A 207 -1.29 54.02 64.54
CA LEU A 207 -0.09 54.14 65.36
C LEU A 207 0.58 55.51 65.18
N ALA A 208 0.69 55.99 63.94
CA ALA A 208 1.23 57.32 63.63
C ALA A 208 0.38 58.43 64.26
N GLN A 209 -0.95 58.34 64.17
CA GLN A 209 -1.87 59.29 64.82
C GLN A 209 -1.71 59.31 66.34
N LYS A 210 -1.64 58.13 66.98
CA LYS A 210 -1.40 58.04 68.43
C LYS A 210 -0.05 58.64 68.83
N THR A 211 0.99 58.35 68.05
CA THR A 211 2.34 58.91 68.27
C THR A 211 2.31 60.44 68.18
N HIS A 212 1.61 60.98 67.19
CA HIS A 212 1.44 62.43 67.03
C HIS A 212 0.68 63.04 68.21
N GLN A 213 -0.42 62.41 68.67
CA GLN A 213 -1.21 62.88 69.80
C GLN A 213 -0.44 62.87 71.13
N TYR A 214 0.39 61.86 71.39
CA TYR A 214 1.12 61.74 72.66
C TYR A 214 2.42 62.54 72.72
N LEU A 215 3.02 62.87 71.57
CA LEU A 215 4.30 63.58 71.50
C LEU A 215 4.16 65.05 71.10
N GLN A 216 2.96 65.53 70.75
CA GLN A 216 2.75 66.96 70.58
C GLN A 216 2.70 67.65 71.96
N PRO A 217 3.53 68.69 72.18
CA PRO A 217 3.44 69.50 73.39
C PRO A 217 2.06 70.17 73.44
N ALA A 218 1.46 70.18 74.64
CA ALA A 218 0.22 70.93 74.84
C ALA A 218 0.44 72.38 74.41
N PRO A 219 -0.48 73.00 73.66
CA PRO A 219 -0.37 74.43 73.38
C PRO A 219 -0.35 75.16 74.72
N ASP A 220 0.74 75.89 74.98
CA ASP A 220 0.91 76.72 76.17
C ASP A 220 -0.33 77.62 76.30
N GLY A 221 -1.06 77.44 77.39
CA GLY A 221 -2.19 78.30 77.78
C GLY A 221 -1.72 79.65 78.29
#